data_AF-A0A2L2Z3E9-F1
#
_entry.id   AF-A0A2L2Z3E9-F1
#
_cell.length_a   1.000
_cell.length_b   1.000
_cell.length_c   1.000
_cell.angle_alpha   90.00
_cell.angle_beta   90.00
_cell.angle_gamma   90.00
#
_symmetry.space_group_name_H-M   'P 1'
#
loop_
_entity.id
_entity.type
_entity.pdbx_description
1 polymer ?
#
loop_
_entity_poly.entity_id
_entity_poly.type
_entity_poly.pdbx_seq_one_letter_code
_entity_poly.pdbx_strand_id
1 'polypeptide(L)' 'TGKIPYVFSICDKRFSYKFTLNKHSFLHTGEKPYPCNVCDKTFSQKFNLQAHYLVHTREKLFSCNLCNKTFS' A
#
# COMPACT_ATOMS: atom_id res chain seq x y z
N THR A 1 -5.45 -23.65 12.35
CA THR A 1 -5.93 -23.79 10.95
C THR A 1 -6.30 -22.41 10.42
N GLY A 2 -5.52 -21.88 9.47
CA GLY A 2 -5.72 -20.52 8.96
C GLY A 2 -7.04 -20.39 8.19
N LYS A 3 -7.97 -19.57 8.68
CA LYS A 3 -9.22 -19.28 7.95
C LYS A 3 -8.90 -18.42 6.72
N ILE A 4 -9.61 -18.66 5.61
CA ILE A 4 -9.51 -17.91 4.34
C ILE A 4 -10.86 -17.21 4.09
N PRO A 5 -11.24 -16.19 4.89
CA PRO A 5 -12.62 -15.68 4.91
C PRO A 5 -12.90 -14.67 3.79
N TYR A 6 -11.88 -14.13 3.12
CA TYR A 6 -12.05 -13.05 2.16
C TYR A 6 -12.17 -13.62 0.74
N VAL A 7 -13.32 -13.44 0.10
CA VAL A 7 -13.60 -13.91 -1.26
C VAL A 7 -13.78 -12.73 -2.19
N PHE A 8 -13.11 -12.76 -3.35
CA PHE A 8 -13.30 -11.75 -4.39
C PHE A 8 -14.35 -12.21 -5.39
N SER A 9 -15.43 -11.45 -5.53
CA SER A 9 -16.65 -11.88 -6.25
C SER A 9 -16.50 -12.02 -7.76
N ILE A 10 -15.46 -11.44 -8.38
CA ILE A 10 -15.29 -11.48 -9.84
C ILE A 10 -14.65 -12.79 -10.31
N CYS A 11 -13.78 -13.41 -9.50
CA CYS A 11 -13.06 -14.62 -9.90
C CYS A 11 -13.00 -15.71 -8.80
N ASP A 12 -13.82 -15.55 -7.76
CA ASP A 12 -13.98 -16.43 -6.60
C ASP A 12 -12.68 -16.78 -5.85
N LYS A 13 -11.60 -16.04 -6.10
CA LYS A 13 -10.33 -16.22 -5.38
C LYS A 13 -10.50 -15.86 -3.91
N ARG A 14 -9.87 -16.69 -3.08
CA ARG A 14 -9.95 -16.59 -1.63
C ARG A 14 -8.62 -16.17 -1.04
N PHE A 15 -8.67 -15.33 -0.01
CA PHE A 15 -7.52 -14.77 0.66
C PHE A 15 -7.64 -14.87 2.18
N SER A 16 -6.51 -15.10 2.85
CA SER A 16 -6.43 -15.14 4.31
C SER A 16 -6.52 -13.74 4.93
N TYR A 17 -6.20 -12.69 4.16
CA TYR A 17 -6.17 -11.32 4.62
C TYR A 17 -6.91 -10.38 3.66
N LYS A 18 -7.68 -9.44 4.22
CA LYS A 18 -8.40 -8.40 3.47
C LYS A 18 -7.47 -7.57 2.59
N PHE A 19 -6.29 -7.25 3.11
CA PHE A 19 -5.25 -6.52 2.38
C PHE A 19 -4.86 -7.25 1.07
N THR A 20 -4.74 -8.58 1.09
CA THR A 20 -4.39 -9.35 -0.09
C THR A 20 -5.53 -9.37 -1.11
N LEU A 21 -6.79 -9.48 -0.64
CA LEU A 21 -7.97 -9.33 -1.49
C LEU A 21 -8.02 -7.94 -2.16
N ASN A 22 -7.80 -6.87 -1.39
CA ASN A 22 -7.80 -5.50 -1.92
C ASN A 22 -6.66 -5.27 -2.94
N LYS A 23 -5.49 -5.89 -2.73
CA LYS A 23 -4.43 -5.86 -3.74
C LYS A 23 -4.84 -6.61 -5.00
N HIS A 24 -5.53 -7.73 -4.85
CA HIS A 24 -5.99 -8.56 -5.95
C HIS A 24 -7.08 -7.88 -6.80
N SER A 25 -7.97 -7.09 -6.18
CA SER A 25 -9.04 -6.39 -6.92
C SER A 25 -8.52 -5.45 -8.00
N PHE A 26 -7.29 -4.94 -7.86
CA PHE A 26 -6.61 -4.13 -8.88
C PHE A 26 -6.50 -4.86 -10.23
N LEU A 27 -6.31 -6.18 -10.23
CA LEU A 27 -6.21 -6.96 -11.48
C LEU A 27 -7.50 -6.97 -12.29
N HIS A 28 -8.64 -6.65 -11.66
CA HIS A 28 -9.94 -6.64 -12.30
C HIS A 28 -10.48 -5.23 -12.52
N THR A 29 -10.26 -4.32 -11.57
CA THR A 29 -10.82 -2.97 -11.58
C THR A 29 -9.86 -1.93 -12.18
N GLY A 30 -8.55 -2.19 -12.17
CA GLY A 30 -7.53 -1.17 -12.45
C GLY A 30 -7.46 -0.07 -11.39
N GLU A 31 -8.33 -0.10 -10.37
CA GLU A 31 -8.41 0.93 -9.35
C GLU A 31 -7.40 0.67 -8.24
N LYS A 32 -6.63 1.71 -7.91
CA LYS A 32 -5.72 1.71 -6.78
C LYS A 32 -6.38 2.47 -5.63
N PRO A 33 -6.71 1.80 -4.51
CA PRO A 33 -7.57 2.36 -3.47
C PRO A 33 -6.91 3.47 -2.63
N TYR A 34 -5.61 3.73 -2.81
CA TYR A 34 -4.88 4.72 -2.03
C TYR A 34 -4.38 5.86 -2.94
N PRO A 35 -5.24 6.85 -3.25
CA PRO A 35 -4.82 8.04 -3.97
C PRO A 35 -3.97 8.97 -3.09
N CYS A 36 -2.98 9.62 -3.70
CA CYS A 36 -2.33 10.78 -3.10
C CYS A 36 -3.27 11.99 -3.20
N ASN A 37 -3.37 12.78 -2.13
CA ASN A 37 -4.16 14.01 -2.13
C ASN A 37 -3.37 15.25 -2.59
N VAL A 38 -2.07 15.09 -2.89
CA VAL A 38 -1.18 16.17 -3.36
C VAL A 38 -0.90 16.06 -4.86
N CYS A 39 -0.97 14.86 -5.44
CA CYS A 39 -0.77 14.64 -6.87
C CYS A 39 -1.63 13.47 -7.38
N ASP A 40 -1.69 13.26 -8.69
CA ASP A 40 -2.55 12.24 -9.32
C ASP A 40 -2.03 10.79 -9.17
N LYS A 41 -1.00 10.56 -8.34
CA LYS A 41 -0.47 9.21 -8.12
C LYS A 41 -1.38 8.40 -7.21
N THR A 42 -1.67 7.19 -7.62
CA THR A 42 -2.45 6.22 -6.86
C THR A 42 -1.62 4.97 -6.55
N PHE A 43 -1.85 4.37 -5.39
CA PHE A 43 -1.08 3.25 -4.85
C PHE A 43 -1.99 2.08 -4.49
N SER A 44 -1.48 0.86 -4.68
CA SER A 44 -2.19 -0.38 -4.33
C SER A 44 -2.08 -0.73 -2.84
N GLN A 45 -1.18 -0.08 -2.10
CA GLN A 45 -0.92 -0.37 -0.69
C GLN A 45 -0.73 0.94 0.10
N LYS A 46 -1.32 1.01 1.30
CA LYS A 46 -1.25 2.19 2.18
C LYS A 46 0.18 2.58 2.51
N PHE A 47 1.07 1.62 2.81
CA PHE A 47 2.45 1.94 3.17
C PHE A 47 3.25 2.55 2.01
N ASN A 48 2.94 2.19 0.75
CA ASN A 48 3.55 2.82 -0.42
C ASN A 48 3.09 4.27 -0.56
N LEU A 49 1.81 4.56 -0.32
CA LEU A 49 1.32 5.94 -0.28
C LEU A 49 1.99 6.74 0.85
N GLN A 50 2.15 6.15 2.04
CA GLN A 50 2.83 6.80 3.16
C GLN A 50 4.29 7.12 2.84
N ALA A 51 5.05 6.15 2.30
CA ALA A 51 6.41 6.39 1.85
C ALA A 51 6.47 7.46 0.74
N HIS A 52 5.49 7.45 -0.18
CA HIS A 52 5.40 8.47 -1.22
C HIS A 52 5.15 9.88 -0.66
N TYR A 53 4.37 10.04 0.42
CA TYR A 53 4.15 11.36 1.02
C TYR A 53 5.44 12.06 1.46
N LEU A 54 6.48 11.29 1.80
CA LEU A 54 7.78 11.82 2.18
C LEU A 54 8.47 12.57 1.04
N VAL A 55 8.11 12.27 -0.21
CA VAL A 55 8.57 13.03 -1.38
C VAL A 55 7.98 14.46 -1.39
N HIS A 56 6.74 14.62 -0.91
CA HIS A 56 6.08 15.92 -0.84
C HIS A 56 6.52 16.73 0.37
N THR A 57 6.67 16.09 1.54
CA THR A 57 7.06 16.79 2.78
C THR A 57 8.56 17.00 2.88
N ARG A 58 9.37 16.24 2.12
CA ARG A 58 10.83 16.14 2.26
C ARG A 58 11.26 15.73 3.69
N GLU A 59 10.35 15.12 4.44
CA GLU A 59 10.65 14.60 5.76
C GLU A 59 11.59 13.40 5.64
N LYS A 60 12.58 13.37 6.52
CA LYS A 60 13.47 12.23 6.70
C LYS A 60 13.15 11.61 8.05
N LEU A 61 12.39 10.52 8.02
CA LEU A 61 11.85 9.89 9.22
C LEU A 61 12.79 8.83 9.81
N PHE A 62 13.78 8.36 9.04
CA PHE A 62 14.65 7.28 9.45
C PHE A 62 16.07 7.81 9.65
N SER A 63 16.64 7.62 10.83
CA SER A 63 18.02 7.97 11.14
C SER A 63 18.84 6.71 11.44
N CYS A 64 20.03 6.63 10.85
CA CYS A 64 21.01 5.63 11.24
C CYS A 64 21.90 6.20 12.34
N ASN A 65 21.80 5.67 13.55
CA ASN A 65 22.60 6.15 14.70
C ASN A 65 24.09 5.78 14.61
N LEU A 66 24.46 4.88 13.70
CA LEU A 66 25.86 4.47 13.50
C LEU A 66 26.62 5.43 12.57
N CYS A 67 25.96 6.01 11.58
CA CYS A 67 26.58 6.92 10.61
C CYS A 67 25.91 8.30 10.55
N ASN A 68 24.93 8.56 11.42
CA ASN A 68 24.12 9.78 11.52
C ASN A 68 23.44 10.23 10.21
N LYS A 69 23.29 9.31 9.25
CA LYS A 69 22.59 9.59 7.98
C LYS A 69 21.08 9.47 8.19
N THR A 70 20.36 10.41 7.57
CA THR A 70 18.89 10.45 7.58
C THR A 70 18.34 10.10 6.20
N PHE A 71 17.27 9.32 6.20
CA PHE A 71 16.60 8.75 5.03
C PHE A 71 15.11 9.07 5.08
N SER A 72 14.53 9.22 3.90
CA SER A 72 13.08 9.26 3.69
C SER A 72 12.55 7.85 3.54
#